data_AF-A0AAW5AJF9-F1
#
_entry.id   AF-A0AAW5AJF9-F1
#
_cell.length_a   1.000
_cell.length_b   1.000
_cell.length_c   1.000
_cell.angle_alpha   90.00
_cell.angle_beta   90.00
_cell.angle_gamma   90.00
#
_symmetry.space_group_name_H-M   'P 1'
#
loop_
_entity.id
_entity.type
_entity.pdbx_description
1 polymer ?
#
loop_
_entity_poly.entity_id
_entity_poly.type
_entity_poly.pdbx_seq_one_letter_code
_entity_poly.pdbx_strand_id
1 'polypeptide(L)'
;MLLTMAAIGPPMIYVSNYSLLHKLQGRNSEDKQRLLSEPWIMLPDDPDSESWRGYIAECIRVAGGSIKGSVDDFSQEMYRSTFGIKRLVIQLLKHAYIAARGAGRERFELADLSKAYQCVAYAANKEDVEVLHLQALQRSSSRRRLDLLCPFELPASLKSNVVAFARNYRETRVINKVFESSLTVGEREALEEIQPAAAKASRPKAPRKPPLPKPSMDDLERAFLEDLVATPLPKPKKP
;
A
#
# COMPACT_ATOMS: atom_id res chain seq x y z
N MET A 1 30.05 13.26 1.58
CA MET A 1 29.28 14.49 1.82
C MET A 1 28.79 14.60 3.26
N LEU A 2 28.04 13.62 3.81
CA LEU A 2 27.63 13.62 5.23
C LEU A 2 28.81 13.78 6.21
N LEU A 3 29.87 12.99 6.07
CA LEU A 3 31.07 13.10 6.93
C LEU A 3 31.77 14.46 6.83
N THR A 4 31.79 15.03 5.63
CA THR A 4 32.35 16.36 5.38
C THR A 4 31.57 17.42 6.13
N MET A 5 30.24 17.28 6.21
CA MET A 5 29.38 18.19 6.97
C MET A 5 29.52 18.00 8.48
N ALA A 6 29.76 16.77 8.96
CA ALA A 6 29.99 16.49 10.39
C ALA A 6 31.26 17.17 10.92
N ALA A 7 32.23 17.41 10.03
CA ALA A 7 33.49 18.06 10.37
C ALA A 7 33.40 19.60 10.46
N ILE A 8 32.27 20.22 10.10
CA ILE A 8 32.14 21.69 10.00
C ILE A 8 31.92 22.35 11.39
N GLY A 9 31.53 21.59 12.41
CA GLY A 9 31.43 22.05 13.80
C GLY A 9 30.01 22.18 14.37
N PRO A 10 28.98 22.65 13.63
CA PRO A 10 27.61 22.69 14.14
C PRO A 10 27.00 21.30 14.40
N PRO A 11 26.07 21.16 15.36
CA PRO A 11 25.29 19.94 15.53
C PRO A 11 24.56 19.58 14.24
N MET A 12 24.83 18.38 13.71
CA MET A 12 24.17 17.89 12.50
C MET A 12 23.05 16.92 12.87
N ILE A 13 21.85 17.18 12.35
CA ILE A 13 20.76 16.22 12.33
C ILE A 13 20.55 15.78 10.88
N TYR A 14 20.53 14.47 10.65
CA TYR A 14 20.17 13.91 9.36
C TYR A 14 19.09 12.86 9.54
N VAL A 15 18.23 12.73 8.53
CA VAL A 15 17.14 11.76 8.51
C VAL A 15 17.46 10.72 7.44
N SER A 16 17.30 9.45 7.79
CA SER A 16 17.65 8.33 6.93
C SER A 16 16.53 7.30 6.92
N ASN A 17 16.27 6.70 5.76
CA ASN A 17 15.42 5.53 5.66
C ASN A 17 16.23 4.26 5.99
N TYR A 18 15.55 3.13 6.21
CA TYR A 18 16.25 1.90 6.58
C TYR A 18 17.18 1.40 5.47
N SER A 19 16.86 1.59 4.19
CA SER A 19 17.74 1.18 3.09
C SER A 19 19.10 1.89 3.11
N LEU A 20 19.14 3.18 3.43
CA LEU A 20 20.39 3.90 3.60
C LEU A 20 21.09 3.50 4.91
N LEU A 21 20.34 3.25 5.97
CA LEU A 21 20.88 2.82 7.25
C LEU A 21 21.57 1.45 7.18
N HIS A 22 20.99 0.47 6.48
CA HIS A 22 21.64 -0.82 6.18
C HIS A 22 22.96 -0.64 5.42
N LYS A 23 23.01 0.32 4.48
CA LYS A 23 24.26 0.67 3.78
C LYS A 23 25.29 1.30 4.73
N LEU A 24 24.86 2.18 5.64
CA LEU A 24 25.74 2.82 6.63
C LEU A 24 26.32 1.81 7.64
N GLN A 25 25.53 0.83 8.06
CA GLN A 25 26.00 -0.26 8.92
C GLN A 25 27.07 -1.14 8.26
N GLY A 26 27.13 -1.18 6.93
CA GLY A 26 28.18 -1.88 6.18
C GLY A 26 29.50 -1.11 6.05
N ARG A 27 29.57 0.16 6.49
CA ARG A 27 30.78 1.00 6.33
C ARG A 27 31.85 0.69 7.40
N ASN A 28 32.98 1.38 7.31
CA ASN A 28 34.05 1.32 8.32
C ASN A 28 33.56 1.81 9.70
N SER A 29 34.30 1.47 10.75
CA SER A 29 33.96 1.82 12.14
C SER A 29 33.90 3.33 12.36
N GLU A 30 34.79 4.10 11.73
CA GLU A 30 34.82 5.57 11.80
C GLU A 30 33.50 6.19 11.34
N ASP A 31 32.98 5.77 10.17
CA ASP A 31 31.74 6.31 9.64
C ASP A 31 30.55 5.95 10.54
N LYS A 32 30.54 4.74 11.11
CA LYS A 32 29.49 4.33 12.06
C LYS A 32 29.54 5.15 13.34
N GLN A 33 30.71 5.37 13.91
CA GLN A 33 30.85 6.12 15.16
C GLN A 33 30.50 7.61 14.98
N ARG A 34 30.73 8.17 13.79
CA ARG A 34 30.40 9.57 13.51
C ARG A 34 28.95 9.82 13.14
N LEU A 35 28.30 8.83 12.52
CA LEU A 35 26.94 8.99 12.00
C LEU A 35 25.90 8.26 12.86
N LEU A 36 26.20 7.06 13.35
CA LEU A 36 25.27 6.16 14.03
C LEU A 36 25.45 6.09 15.55
N SER A 37 26.12 7.08 16.16
CA SER A 37 26.36 7.12 17.60
C SER A 37 25.06 7.30 18.41
N GLU A 38 24.17 8.21 17.97
CA GLU A 38 22.95 8.57 18.70
C GLU A 38 21.71 8.55 17.78
N PRO A 39 21.27 7.36 17.31
CA PRO A 39 20.14 7.26 16.42
C PRO A 39 18.81 7.44 17.15
N TRP A 40 17.96 8.35 16.66
CA TRP A 40 16.54 8.41 17.02
C TRP A 40 15.71 7.64 16.01
N ILE A 41 15.05 6.58 16.47
CA ILE A 41 14.29 5.69 15.60
C ILE A 41 12.82 6.09 15.64
N MET A 42 12.29 6.48 14.48
CA MET A 42 10.85 6.73 14.31
C MET A 42 10.17 5.44 13.89
N LEU A 43 9.33 4.89 14.76
CA LEU A 43 8.51 3.72 14.47
C LEU A 43 7.13 4.17 13.96
N PRO A 44 6.42 3.31 13.20
CA PRO A 44 5.02 3.56 12.89
C PRO A 44 4.21 3.73 14.17
N ASP A 45 3.16 4.56 14.09
CA ASP A 45 2.23 4.72 15.21
C ASP A 45 1.61 3.36 15.58
N ASP A 46 1.21 3.22 16.84
CA ASP A 46 0.45 2.07 17.30
C ASP A 46 -1.01 2.19 16.83
N PRO A 47 -1.63 1.11 16.31
CA PRO A 47 -3.02 1.14 15.84
C PRO A 47 -4.01 1.60 16.91
N ASP A 48 -3.73 1.31 18.18
CA ASP A 48 -4.61 1.66 19.30
C ASP A 48 -4.18 2.97 19.99
N SER A 49 -3.13 3.65 19.48
CA SER A 49 -2.69 4.91 20.06
C SER A 49 -3.68 6.05 19.80
N GLU A 50 -3.81 6.92 20.80
CA GLU A 50 -4.54 8.17 20.68
C GLU A 50 -3.97 9.06 19.57
N SER A 51 -2.64 9.05 19.39
CA SER A 51 -1.96 9.76 18.30
C SER A 51 -2.44 9.30 16.92
N TRP A 52 -2.58 7.99 16.71
CA TRP A 52 -3.09 7.44 15.46
C TRP A 52 -4.55 7.80 15.24
N ARG A 53 -5.41 7.59 16.26
CA ARG A 53 -6.83 7.96 16.18
C ARG A 53 -7.02 9.45 15.93
N GLY A 54 -6.25 10.30 16.60
CA GLY A 54 -6.25 11.74 16.42
C GLY A 54 -5.82 12.15 15.02
N TYR A 55 -4.79 11.52 14.45
CA TYR A 55 -4.38 11.75 13.06
C TYR A 55 -5.50 11.43 12.07
N ILE A 56 -6.20 10.31 12.24
CA ILE A 56 -7.31 9.92 11.38
C ILE A 56 -8.52 10.85 11.55
N ALA A 57 -8.85 11.25 12.79
CA ALA A 57 -9.88 12.23 13.07
C ALA A 57 -9.59 13.57 12.37
N GLU A 58 -8.35 14.03 12.40
CA GLU A 58 -7.91 15.25 11.69
C GLU A 58 -8.01 15.10 10.17
N CYS A 59 -7.66 13.94 9.60
CA CYS A 59 -7.86 13.69 8.17
C CYS A 59 -9.33 13.77 7.78
N ILE A 60 -10.23 13.21 8.59
CA ILE A 60 -11.68 13.28 8.36
C ILE A 60 -12.18 14.71 8.48
N ARG A 61 -11.74 15.45 9.50
CA ARG A 61 -12.11 16.85 9.73
C ARG A 61 -11.68 17.73 8.56
N VAL A 62 -10.43 17.63 8.12
CA VAL A 62 -9.87 18.42 7.02
C VAL A 62 -10.51 18.06 5.67
N ALA A 63 -11.00 16.82 5.51
CA ALA A 63 -11.72 16.41 4.32
C ALA A 63 -13.11 17.07 4.17
N GLY A 64 -13.56 17.89 5.15
CA GLY A 64 -14.69 18.80 4.98
C GLY A 64 -16.01 18.10 4.69
N GLY A 65 -16.23 16.91 5.24
CA GLY A 65 -17.45 16.11 5.01
C GLY A 65 -17.42 15.22 3.77
N SER A 66 -16.29 15.13 3.07
CA SER A 66 -16.09 14.18 1.95
C SER A 66 -15.99 12.72 2.40
N ILE A 67 -15.79 12.48 3.70
CA ILE A 67 -15.68 11.15 4.30
C ILE A 67 -16.93 10.88 5.13
N LYS A 68 -17.53 9.71 4.93
CA LYS A 68 -18.67 9.24 5.72
C LYS A 68 -18.32 7.94 6.43
N GLY A 69 -18.32 7.97 7.76
CA GLY A 69 -18.10 6.81 8.62
C GLY A 69 -17.60 7.17 10.02
N SER A 70 -17.44 6.16 10.87
CA SER A 70 -16.85 6.31 12.21
C SER A 70 -15.35 6.51 12.11
N VAL A 71 -14.79 7.31 13.02
CA VAL A 71 -13.33 7.50 13.14
C VAL A 71 -12.65 6.17 13.47
N ASP A 72 -13.26 5.35 14.32
CA ASP A 72 -12.67 4.09 14.79
C ASP A 72 -12.59 3.06 13.65
N ASP A 73 -13.66 2.89 12.88
CA ASP A 73 -13.69 1.99 11.72
C ASP A 73 -12.65 2.39 10.67
N PHE A 74 -12.57 3.70 10.39
CA PHE A 74 -11.57 4.26 9.48
C PHE A 74 -10.15 4.07 10.04
N SER A 75 -9.95 4.25 11.33
CA SER A 75 -8.66 4.13 11.98
C SER A 75 -8.10 2.71 11.84
N GLN A 76 -8.93 1.69 12.08
CA GLN A 76 -8.55 0.29 11.93
C GLN A 76 -8.29 -0.09 10.47
N GLU A 77 -9.20 0.24 9.54
CA GLU A 77 -9.04 -0.11 8.13
C GLU A 77 -7.86 0.62 7.48
N MET A 78 -7.62 1.88 7.86
CA MET A 78 -6.43 2.63 7.43
C MET A 78 -5.17 1.98 7.94
N TYR A 79 -5.11 1.60 9.22
CA TYR A 79 -3.91 0.98 9.76
C TYR A 79 -3.61 -0.34 9.04
N ARG A 80 -4.64 -1.16 8.87
CA ARG A 80 -4.56 -2.42 8.12
C ARG A 80 -4.00 -2.22 6.71
N SER A 81 -4.46 -1.19 6.01
CA SER A 81 -4.13 -0.92 4.60
C SER A 81 -2.82 -0.17 4.38
N THR A 82 -2.23 0.40 5.44
CA THR A 82 -1.07 1.31 5.35
C THR A 82 0.05 1.02 6.33
N PHE A 83 -0.16 0.10 7.28
CA PHE A 83 0.77 -0.20 8.38
C PHE A 83 1.10 1.04 9.24
N GLY A 84 0.15 1.98 9.38
CA GLY A 84 0.36 3.22 10.11
C GLY A 84 1.22 4.26 9.37
N ILE A 85 1.60 4.02 8.11
CA ILE A 85 2.44 4.93 7.35
C ILE A 85 1.61 6.10 6.82
N LYS A 86 1.76 7.28 7.43
CA LYS A 86 1.00 8.51 7.13
C LYS A 86 0.97 8.88 5.65
N ARG A 87 2.09 8.72 4.93
CA ARG A 87 2.16 8.97 3.48
C ARG A 87 1.19 8.07 2.70
N LEU A 88 1.11 6.79 3.07
CA LEU A 88 0.24 5.82 2.41
C LEU A 88 -1.23 6.09 2.73
N VAL A 89 -1.55 6.53 3.95
CA VAL A 89 -2.90 7.00 4.31
C VAL A 89 -3.39 8.07 3.35
N ILE A 90 -2.59 9.11 3.12
CA ILE A 90 -2.95 10.19 2.21
C ILE A 90 -3.13 9.68 0.77
N GLN A 91 -2.28 8.76 0.30
CA GLN A 91 -2.44 8.17 -1.03
C GLN A 91 -3.73 7.35 -1.14
N LEU A 92 -4.04 6.54 -0.14
CA LEU A 92 -5.25 5.72 -0.11
C LEU A 92 -6.53 6.59 -0.08
N LEU A 93 -6.54 7.64 0.75
CA LEU A 93 -7.61 8.64 0.79
C LEU A 93 -7.83 9.30 -0.58
N LYS A 94 -6.75 9.70 -1.26
CA LYS A 94 -6.83 10.28 -2.61
C LYS A 94 -7.47 9.31 -3.60
N HIS A 95 -7.05 8.05 -3.60
CA HIS A 95 -7.62 7.04 -4.49
C HIS A 95 -9.09 6.76 -4.19
N ALA A 96 -9.47 6.66 -2.91
CA ALA A 96 -10.87 6.46 -2.51
C ALA A 96 -11.75 7.65 -2.93
N TYR A 97 -11.27 8.87 -2.73
CA TYR A 97 -11.94 10.08 -3.18
C TYR A 97 -12.14 10.10 -4.70
N ILE A 98 -11.09 9.84 -5.48
CA ILE A 98 -11.17 9.77 -6.95
C ILE A 98 -12.18 8.72 -7.40
N ALA A 99 -12.16 7.53 -6.77
CA ALA A 99 -13.09 6.45 -7.09
C ALA A 99 -14.55 6.83 -6.79
N ALA A 100 -14.81 7.52 -5.67
CA ALA A 100 -16.16 7.98 -5.33
C ALA A 100 -16.65 9.08 -6.28
N ARG A 101 -15.80 10.07 -6.60
CA ARG A 101 -16.13 11.13 -7.56
C ARG A 101 -16.38 10.57 -8.96
N GLY A 102 -15.57 9.60 -9.40
CA GLY A 102 -15.79 8.90 -10.67
C GLY A 102 -17.10 8.12 -10.74
N ALA A 103 -17.66 7.74 -9.58
CA ALA A 103 -18.98 7.13 -9.45
C ALA A 103 -20.11 8.16 -9.27
N GLY A 104 -19.84 9.45 -9.38
CA GLY A 104 -20.83 10.53 -9.22
C GLY A 104 -21.23 10.83 -7.78
N ARG A 105 -20.51 10.27 -6.78
CA ARG A 105 -20.78 10.54 -5.36
C ARG A 105 -19.86 11.62 -4.83
N GLU A 106 -20.39 12.48 -3.96
CA GLU A 106 -19.61 13.54 -3.31
C GLU A 106 -18.85 13.06 -2.08
N ARG A 107 -19.30 11.97 -1.46
CA ARG A 107 -18.71 11.38 -0.26
C ARG A 107 -18.30 9.94 -0.49
N PHE A 108 -17.19 9.54 0.12
CA PHE A 108 -16.72 8.16 0.11
C PHE A 108 -16.84 7.51 1.49
N GLU A 109 -17.05 6.20 1.47
CA GLU A 109 -17.28 5.37 2.66
C GLU A 109 -16.15 4.34 2.82
N LEU A 110 -16.19 3.56 3.89
CA LEU A 110 -15.21 2.51 4.18
C LEU A 110 -15.03 1.52 3.00
N ALA A 111 -16.11 1.17 2.31
CA ALA A 111 -16.07 0.28 1.15
C ALA A 111 -15.23 0.85 -0.02
N ASP A 112 -15.13 2.18 -0.13
CA ASP A 112 -14.31 2.82 -1.16
C ASP A 112 -12.82 2.78 -0.81
N LEU A 113 -12.46 2.74 0.48
CA LEU A 113 -11.10 2.49 0.91
C LEU A 113 -10.65 1.08 0.53
N SER A 114 -11.49 0.07 0.76
CA SER A 114 -11.15 -1.30 0.37
C SER A 114 -10.99 -1.43 -1.16
N LYS A 115 -11.81 -0.71 -1.96
CA LYS A 115 -11.62 -0.62 -3.43
C LYS A 115 -10.33 0.11 -3.80
N ALA A 116 -10.02 1.22 -3.12
CA ALA A 116 -8.79 1.96 -3.32
C ALA A 116 -7.56 1.09 -2.99
N TYR A 117 -7.63 0.27 -1.96
CA TYR A 117 -6.56 -0.67 -1.62
C TYR A 117 -6.35 -1.74 -2.69
N GLN A 118 -7.42 -2.14 -3.38
CA GLN A 118 -7.37 -3.08 -4.49
C GLN A 118 -7.03 -2.44 -5.84
N CYS A 119 -6.90 -1.10 -5.91
CA CYS A 119 -6.66 -0.44 -7.18
C CYS A 119 -5.22 -0.63 -7.66
N VAL A 120 -5.05 -0.69 -8.99
CA VAL A 120 -3.74 -0.92 -9.63
C VAL A 120 -2.72 0.16 -9.23
N ALA A 121 -3.17 1.41 -9.09
CA ALA A 121 -2.29 2.52 -8.71
C ALA A 121 -1.71 2.39 -7.29
N TYR A 122 -2.33 1.60 -6.42
CA TYR A 122 -1.86 1.35 -5.06
C TYR A 122 -1.13 0.00 -4.92
N ALA A 123 -1.04 -0.81 -5.98
CA ALA A 123 -0.52 -2.18 -5.94
C ALA A 123 0.91 -2.27 -5.35
N ALA A 124 1.83 -1.41 -5.77
CA ALA A 124 3.20 -1.40 -5.27
C ALA A 124 3.27 -1.11 -3.76
N ASN A 125 2.50 -0.13 -3.28
CA ASN A 125 2.44 0.19 -1.85
C ASN A 125 1.79 -0.95 -1.04
N LYS A 126 0.76 -1.59 -1.62
CA LYS A 126 0.10 -2.74 -1.02
C LYS A 126 1.08 -3.90 -0.83
N GLU A 127 1.90 -4.21 -1.82
CA GLU A 127 2.93 -5.25 -1.71
C GLU A 127 3.90 -4.96 -0.55
N ASP A 128 4.35 -3.71 -0.43
CA ASP A 128 5.23 -3.29 0.67
C ASP A 128 4.53 -3.42 2.04
N VAL A 129 3.26 -3.00 2.15
CA VAL A 129 2.47 -3.14 3.39
C VAL A 129 2.28 -4.61 3.77
N GLU A 130 2.03 -5.49 2.80
CA GLU A 130 1.90 -6.93 3.05
C GLU A 130 3.24 -7.52 3.55
N VAL A 131 4.36 -7.08 2.99
CA VAL A 131 5.69 -7.46 3.50
C VAL A 131 5.90 -6.97 4.92
N LEU A 132 5.51 -5.74 5.26
CA LEU A 132 5.63 -5.21 6.62
C LEU A 132 4.83 -6.04 7.64
N HIS A 133 3.58 -6.40 7.32
CA HIS A 133 2.76 -7.28 8.16
C HIS A 133 3.41 -8.66 8.35
N LEU A 134 4.01 -9.23 7.29
CA LEU A 134 4.72 -10.51 7.39
C LEU A 134 5.98 -10.40 8.25
N GLN A 135 6.77 -9.32 8.09
CA GLN A 135 7.99 -9.07 8.85
C GLN A 135 7.70 -8.84 10.34
N ALA A 136 6.57 -8.21 10.67
CA ALA A 136 6.12 -8.08 12.05
C ALA A 136 5.91 -9.46 12.69
N LEU A 137 5.33 -10.41 11.95
CA LEU A 137 5.03 -11.75 12.46
C LEU A 137 6.23 -12.71 12.44
N GLN A 138 7.11 -12.59 11.45
CA GLN A 138 8.18 -13.55 11.19
C GLN A 138 9.54 -12.86 11.11
N ARG A 139 10.35 -13.06 12.16
CA ARG A 139 11.72 -12.52 12.26
C ARG A 139 12.73 -13.20 11.31
N SER A 140 12.38 -14.34 10.71
CA SER A 140 13.30 -15.18 9.92
C SER A 140 13.14 -15.03 8.39
N SER A 141 11.94 -14.74 7.89
CA SER A 141 11.65 -14.54 6.46
C SER A 141 11.94 -13.11 5.98
N SER A 142 12.27 -12.21 6.91
CA SER A 142 12.45 -10.77 6.76
C SER A 142 13.72 -10.34 6.00
N ARG A 143 14.60 -11.26 5.59
CA ARG A 143 15.84 -10.94 4.86
C ARG A 143 15.65 -10.50 3.41
N ARG A 144 14.45 -10.66 2.82
CA ARG A 144 14.21 -10.35 1.40
C ARG A 144 14.05 -8.85 1.10
N ARG A 145 13.55 -8.06 2.04
CA ARG A 145 13.28 -6.61 1.90
C ARG A 145 13.87 -5.86 3.10
N LEU A 146 15.20 -5.73 3.10
CA LEU A 146 15.93 -5.04 4.16
C LEU A 146 15.58 -3.55 4.23
N ASP A 147 15.18 -2.95 3.11
CA ASP A 147 14.73 -1.56 3.03
C ASP A 147 13.50 -1.25 3.90
N LEU A 148 12.72 -2.26 4.27
CA LEU A 148 11.54 -2.15 5.14
C LEU A 148 11.81 -2.58 6.59
N LEU A 149 12.99 -3.15 6.85
CA LEU A 149 13.34 -3.70 8.15
C LEU A 149 14.23 -2.73 8.92
N CYS A 150 13.82 -2.38 10.15
CA CYS A 150 14.68 -1.62 11.06
C CYS A 150 15.95 -2.42 11.37
N PRO A 151 17.15 -1.85 11.16
CA PRO A 151 18.41 -2.56 11.35
C PRO A 151 18.94 -2.49 12.79
N PHE A 152 18.22 -1.84 13.70
CA PHE A 152 18.57 -1.73 15.11
C PHE A 152 17.78 -2.74 15.95
N GLU A 153 18.36 -3.18 17.06
CA GLU A 153 17.66 -4.00 18.03
C GLU A 153 16.72 -3.15 18.88
N LEU A 154 15.44 -3.17 18.54
CA LEU A 154 14.43 -2.44 19.31
C LEU A 154 14.05 -3.19 20.60
N PRO A 155 13.77 -2.48 21.70
CA PRO A 155 13.13 -3.01 22.90
C PRO A 155 11.85 -3.80 22.60
N ALA A 156 11.56 -4.81 23.43
CA ALA A 156 10.39 -5.68 23.25
C ALA A 156 9.05 -4.92 23.34
N SER A 157 8.96 -3.90 24.19
CA SER A 157 7.79 -3.05 24.36
C SER A 157 7.37 -2.36 23.05
N LEU A 158 8.34 -1.86 22.28
CA LEU A 158 8.10 -1.19 20.99
C LEU A 158 7.71 -2.13 19.86
N LYS A 159 7.97 -3.44 20.00
CA LYS A 159 7.61 -4.48 19.02
C LYS A 159 6.22 -5.06 19.29
N SER A 160 5.81 -5.14 20.55
CA SER A 160 4.66 -5.92 21.00
C SER A 160 3.33 -5.54 20.32
N ASN A 161 3.03 -4.25 20.20
CA ASN A 161 1.68 -3.81 19.83
C ASN A 161 1.42 -3.96 18.34
N VAL A 162 2.41 -3.62 17.49
CA VAL A 162 2.35 -3.86 16.04
C VAL A 162 2.24 -5.36 15.74
N VAL A 163 2.95 -6.19 16.49
CA VAL A 163 2.89 -7.66 16.35
C VAL A 163 1.52 -8.20 16.75
N ALA A 164 0.93 -7.71 17.85
CA ALA A 164 -0.40 -8.12 18.31
C ALA A 164 -1.47 -7.80 17.26
N PHE A 165 -1.44 -6.59 16.69
CA PHE A 165 -2.34 -6.22 15.60
C PHE A 165 -2.12 -7.09 14.36
N ALA A 166 -0.88 -7.23 13.89
CA ALA A 166 -0.58 -8.05 12.71
C ALA A 166 -1.03 -9.51 12.92
N ARG A 167 -0.94 -10.02 14.15
CA ARG A 167 -1.35 -11.38 14.51
C ARG A 167 -2.86 -11.52 14.49
N ASN A 168 -3.58 -10.64 15.18
CA ASN A 168 -5.05 -10.63 15.17
C ASN A 168 -5.59 -10.47 13.74
N TYR A 169 -4.99 -9.56 12.96
CA TYR A 169 -5.35 -9.38 11.57
C TYR A 169 -5.16 -10.66 10.74
N ARG A 170 -4.02 -11.35 10.91
CA ARG A 170 -3.78 -12.63 10.24
C ARG A 170 -4.77 -13.71 10.67
N GLU A 171 -5.03 -13.83 11.97
CA GLU A 171 -5.98 -14.79 12.52
C GLU A 171 -7.38 -14.55 11.94
N THR A 172 -7.87 -13.30 11.94
CA THR A 172 -9.15 -12.90 11.34
C THR A 172 -9.20 -13.25 9.85
N ARG A 173 -8.12 -13.00 9.08
CA ARG A 173 -8.07 -13.38 7.65
C ARG A 173 -8.11 -14.88 7.44
N VAL A 174 -7.41 -15.65 8.27
CA VAL A 174 -7.40 -17.11 8.19
C VAL A 174 -8.79 -17.65 8.52
N ILE A 175 -9.41 -17.16 9.59
CA ILE A 175 -10.78 -17.54 9.99
C ILE A 175 -11.76 -17.26 8.85
N ASN A 176 -11.75 -16.05 8.28
CA ASN A 176 -12.64 -15.69 7.18
C ASN A 176 -12.42 -16.57 5.94
N LYS A 177 -11.16 -16.86 5.60
CA LYS A 177 -10.84 -17.72 4.45
C LYS A 177 -11.27 -19.18 4.69
N VAL A 178 -11.09 -19.69 5.91
CA VAL A 178 -11.55 -21.03 6.30
C VAL A 178 -13.07 -21.09 6.23
N PHE A 179 -13.75 -20.10 6.79
CA PHE A 179 -15.21 -19.95 6.71
C PHE A 179 -15.69 -19.97 5.25
N GLU A 180 -15.16 -19.10 4.39
CA GLU A 180 -15.49 -19.05 2.96
C GLU A 180 -15.23 -20.38 2.22
N SER A 181 -14.15 -21.08 2.58
CA SER A 181 -13.81 -22.37 2.00
C SER A 181 -14.71 -23.51 2.48
N SER A 182 -15.30 -23.39 3.67
CA SER A 182 -16.23 -24.36 4.24
C SER A 182 -17.66 -24.21 3.75
N LEU A 183 -18.00 -23.07 3.14
CA LEU A 183 -19.33 -22.84 2.57
C LEU A 183 -19.57 -23.76 1.37
N THR A 184 -20.71 -24.43 1.39
CA THR A 184 -21.25 -25.14 0.23
C THR A 184 -21.69 -24.17 -0.86
N VAL A 185 -21.94 -24.67 -2.08
CA VAL A 185 -22.32 -23.82 -3.23
C VAL A 185 -23.58 -22.99 -2.92
N GLY A 186 -24.60 -23.61 -2.32
CA GLY A 186 -25.84 -22.91 -1.96
C GLY A 186 -25.66 -21.89 -0.82
N GLU A 187 -24.80 -22.18 0.16
CA GLU A 187 -24.52 -21.24 1.24
C GLU A 187 -23.69 -20.04 0.76
N ARG A 188 -22.82 -20.24 -0.23
CA ARG A 188 -22.05 -19.15 -0.86
C ARG A 188 -22.96 -18.22 -1.65
N GLU A 189 -23.90 -18.77 -2.42
CA GLU A 189 -24.90 -17.98 -3.15
C GLU A 189 -25.80 -17.19 -2.19
N ALA A 190 -26.26 -17.82 -1.11
CA ALA A 190 -27.01 -17.13 -0.06
C ALA A 190 -26.20 -16.02 0.63
N LEU A 191 -24.91 -16.24 0.87
CA LEU A 191 -24.02 -15.21 1.44
C LEU A 191 -23.84 -14.02 0.50
N GLU A 192 -23.74 -14.25 -0.81
CA GLU A 192 -23.68 -13.19 -1.83
C GLU A 192 -25.01 -12.41 -1.97
N GLU A 193 -26.14 -13.03 -1.64
CA GLU A 193 -27.45 -12.37 -1.57
C GLU A 193 -27.65 -11.55 -0.29
N ILE A 194 -27.12 -12.05 0.84
CA ILE A 194 -27.21 -11.38 2.16
C ILE A 194 -26.18 -10.25 2.29
N GLN A 195 -24.97 -10.39 1.70
CA GLN A 195 -24.02 -9.27 1.60
C GLN A 195 -24.69 -8.14 0.82
N PRO A 196 -24.67 -6.92 1.36
CA PRO A 196 -25.80 -6.04 1.23
C PRO A 196 -26.05 -5.65 -0.23
N ALA A 197 -27.32 -5.81 -0.60
CA ALA A 197 -28.00 -5.13 -1.70
C ALA A 197 -27.74 -3.60 -1.76
N ALA A 198 -27.07 -3.01 -0.75
CA ALA A 198 -26.55 -1.65 -0.73
C ALA A 198 -25.52 -1.33 -1.84
N ALA A 199 -24.83 -2.34 -2.41
CA ALA A 199 -23.93 -2.12 -3.55
C ALA A 199 -24.60 -2.30 -4.93
N LYS A 200 -25.83 -2.82 -4.97
CA LYS A 200 -26.55 -3.12 -6.23
C LYS A 200 -27.45 -1.97 -6.70
N ALA A 201 -27.73 -0.97 -5.87
CA ALA A 201 -28.47 0.23 -6.27
C ALA A 201 -27.51 1.36 -6.70
N SER A 202 -27.01 1.33 -7.94
CA SER A 202 -26.68 2.54 -8.77
C SER A 202 -25.71 2.32 -9.95
N ARG A 203 -25.45 1.09 -10.42
CA ARG A 203 -24.71 0.93 -11.70
C ARG A 203 -25.70 0.81 -12.87
N PRO A 204 -25.97 1.88 -13.64
CA PRO A 204 -26.56 1.67 -14.95
C PRO A 204 -25.61 0.77 -15.75
N LYS A 205 -26.14 -0.34 -16.28
CA LYS A 205 -25.41 -1.18 -17.23
C LYS A 205 -24.95 -0.28 -18.37
N ALA A 206 -23.64 -0.06 -18.48
CA ALA A 206 -23.08 0.59 -19.66
C ALA A 206 -23.54 -0.19 -20.90
N PRO A 207 -24.06 0.49 -21.94
CA PRO A 207 -24.46 -0.19 -23.16
C PRO A 207 -23.25 -0.95 -23.70
N ARG A 208 -23.43 -2.27 -23.92
CA ARG A 208 -22.41 -3.11 -24.55
C ARG A 208 -22.09 -2.47 -25.90
N LYS A 209 -20.84 -2.03 -26.09
CA LYS A 209 -20.37 -1.61 -27.41
C LYS A 209 -20.56 -2.78 -28.36
N PRO A 210 -21.12 -2.57 -29.56
CA PRO A 210 -21.20 -3.63 -30.55
C PRO A 210 -19.79 -4.19 -30.79
N PRO A 211 -19.65 -5.51 -30.98
CA PRO A 211 -18.37 -6.11 -31.29
C PRO A 211 -17.79 -5.42 -32.53
N LEU A 212 -16.50 -5.10 -32.47
CA LEU A 212 -15.80 -4.55 -33.62
C LEU A 212 -15.97 -5.51 -34.80
N PRO A 213 -16.32 -5.01 -35.99
CA PRO A 213 -16.39 -5.85 -37.18
C PRO A 213 -15.03 -6.52 -37.40
N LYS A 214 -15.05 -7.80 -37.78
CA LYS A 214 -13.83 -8.54 -38.10
C LYS A 214 -13.12 -7.78 -39.24
N PRO A 215 -11.82 -7.46 -39.10
CA PRO A 215 -11.08 -6.77 -40.16
C PRO A 215 -11.13 -7.60 -41.44
N SER A 216 -11.31 -6.92 -42.56
CA SER A 216 -11.26 -7.57 -43.88
C SER A 216 -9.81 -7.98 -44.21
N MET A 217 -9.63 -8.86 -45.19
CA MET A 217 -8.31 -9.28 -45.65
C MET A 217 -7.45 -8.08 -46.08
N ASP A 218 -8.08 -7.11 -46.76
CA ASP A 218 -7.44 -5.87 -47.22
C ASP A 218 -6.98 -4.98 -46.06
N ASP A 219 -7.72 -4.96 -44.94
CA ASP A 219 -7.34 -4.21 -43.74
C ASP A 219 -6.12 -4.85 -43.04
N LEU A 220 -6.02 -6.18 -43.07
CA LEU A 220 -4.87 -6.92 -42.55
C LEU A 220 -3.63 -6.69 -43.43
N GLU A 221 -3.79 -6.66 -44.75
CA GLU A 221 -2.71 -6.38 -45.69
C GLU A 221 -2.16 -4.96 -45.53
N ARG A 222 -3.02 -3.95 -45.34
CA ARG A 222 -2.59 -2.58 -45.08
C ARG A 222 -1.84 -2.44 -43.76
N ALA A 223 -2.34 -3.06 -42.69
CA ALA A 223 -1.67 -3.04 -41.40
C ALA A 223 -0.29 -3.72 -41.46
N PHE A 224 -0.17 -4.80 -42.23
CA PHE A 224 1.11 -5.49 -42.45
C PHE A 224 2.11 -4.63 -43.23
N LEU A 225 1.65 -3.90 -44.24
CA LEU A 225 2.50 -2.98 -45.00
C LEU A 225 2.95 -1.79 -44.15
N GLU A 226 2.10 -1.26 -43.27
CA GLU A 226 2.49 -0.20 -42.34
C GLU A 226 3.57 -0.68 -41.33
N ASP A 227 3.47 -1.91 -40.84
CA ASP A 227 4.43 -2.48 -39.89
C ASP A 227 5.80 -2.71 -40.55
N LEU A 228 5.83 -3.14 -41.82
CA LEU A 228 7.05 -3.28 -42.60
C LEU A 228 7.77 -1.94 -42.86
N VAL A 229 7.03 -0.85 -43.00
CA VAL A 229 7.59 0.50 -43.17
C VAL A 229 8.09 1.07 -41.83
N ALA A 230 7.49 0.68 -40.71
CA ALA A 230 7.80 1.20 -39.38
C ALA A 230 9.01 0.54 -38.70
N THR A 231 9.41 -0.68 -39.08
CA THR A 231 10.59 -1.35 -38.51
C THR A 231 11.92 -0.90 -39.14
N PRO A 232 12.80 -0.16 -38.42
CA PRO A 232 14.14 0.11 -38.90
C PRO A 232 15.01 -1.17 -38.87
N LEU A 233 15.73 -1.41 -39.97
CA LEU A 233 16.66 -2.54 -40.12
C LEU A 233 17.70 -2.58 -38.97
N PRO A 234 18.01 -3.77 -38.42
CA PRO A 234 19.01 -3.92 -37.38
C PRO A 234 20.40 -3.53 -37.91
N LYS A 235 21.09 -2.62 -37.19
CA LYS A 235 22.43 -2.17 -37.55
C LYS A 235 23.43 -3.34 -37.53
N PRO A 236 24.33 -3.46 -38.51
CA PRO A 236 25.32 -4.53 -38.55
C PRO A 236 26.28 -4.41 -37.36
N LYS A 237 26.55 -5.55 -36.70
CA LYS A 237 27.59 -5.64 -35.66
C LYS A 237 28.95 -5.41 -36.32
N LYS A 238 29.73 -4.48 -35.78
CA LYS A 238 31.11 -4.21 -36.22
C LYS A 238 32.02 -5.41 -35.90
N PRO A 239 33.06 -5.64 -36.73
CA PRO A 239 34.00 -6.75 -36.58
C PRO A 239 34.85 -6.65 -35.31
#